data_AF-A0A920ASL7-F1
#
_entry.id   AF-A0A920ASL7-F1
#
_cell.length_a   1.000
_cell.length_b   1.000
_cell.length_c   1.000
_cell.angle_alpha   90.00
_cell.angle_beta   90.00
_cell.angle_gamma   90.00
#
_symmetry.space_group_name_H-M   'P 1'
#
loop_
_entity.id
_entity.type
_entity.pdbx_description
1 polymer ?
#
loop_
_entity_poly.entity_id
_entity_poly.type
_entity_poly.pdbx_seq_one_letter_code
_entity_poly.pdbx_strand_id
1 'polypeptide(L)'
;MNYENINYQITNINLQRKHVFSIFGLYLFSLGSAFLGYSVYLLMESIGILKQQVITWNAQGLFWFLILFCISIFILFIPIEFLNIFKIYNVSFRDLIINIIIAIFTSLFFLIVFQFLLDPQSKIINDVIDIGKAISFSGFITIPLVLFLQHNLIRTINLKDSVSYNIVLFAWVISSQIFL
;
A
#
# COMPACT_ATOMS: atom_id res chain seq x y z
N MET A 1 22.95 16.00 41.52
CA MET A 1 23.14 15.11 40.35
C MET A 1 21.77 14.68 39.87
N ASN A 2 21.19 15.41 38.92
CA ASN A 2 19.86 15.12 38.37
C ASN A 2 20.02 14.14 37.21
N TYR A 3 19.99 12.83 37.51
CA TYR A 3 20.01 11.77 36.50
C TYR A 3 18.59 11.29 36.11
N GLU A 4 17.52 11.93 36.59
CA GLU A 4 16.15 11.43 36.37
C GLU A 4 15.45 11.99 35.12
N ASN A 5 16.01 12.98 34.42
CA ASN A 5 15.29 13.67 33.34
C ASN A 5 15.45 13.09 31.93
N ILE A 6 16.17 11.98 31.74
CA ILE A 6 16.35 11.37 30.41
C ILE A 6 15.27 10.30 30.13
N ASN A 7 14.74 9.64 31.16
CA ASN A 7 13.79 8.53 30.99
C ASN A 7 12.34 8.96 30.68
N TYR A 8 11.97 10.22 30.90
CA TYR A 8 10.62 10.72 30.60
C TYR A 8 10.36 11.07 29.13
N GLN A 9 11.41 11.15 28.29
CA GLN A 9 11.23 11.39 26.86
C GLN A 9 11.11 10.09 26.05
N ILE A 10 11.56 8.96 26.60
CA ILE A 10 11.46 7.65 25.95
C ILE A 10 10.07 7.02 26.20
N THR A 11 9.41 7.35 27.30
CA THR A 11 8.03 6.91 27.60
C THR A 11 6.96 7.65 26.80
N ASN A 12 7.33 8.72 26.08
CA ASN A 12 6.46 9.46 25.15
C ASN A 12 6.70 9.09 23.68
N ILE A 13 7.14 7.86 23.41
CA ILE A 13 6.92 7.19 22.11
C ILE A 13 5.43 6.82 22.03
N ASN A 14 4.58 7.83 22.10
CA ASN A 14 3.23 7.75 21.61
C ASN A 14 3.36 7.87 20.09
N LEU A 15 3.91 6.81 19.47
CA LEU A 15 4.07 6.68 18.02
C LEU A 15 2.70 7.01 17.46
N GLN A 16 2.53 8.22 16.91
CA GLN A 16 1.21 8.80 16.84
C GLN A 16 0.38 7.89 15.93
N ARG A 17 -0.59 7.21 16.52
CA ARG A 17 -1.42 6.18 15.87
C ARG A 17 -1.95 6.63 14.51
N LYS A 18 -2.12 7.95 14.37
CA LYS A 18 -2.47 8.68 13.16
C LYS A 18 -1.54 8.41 11.97
N HIS A 19 -0.22 8.45 12.15
CA HIS A 19 0.76 8.21 11.09
C HIS A 19 0.75 6.76 10.62
N VAL A 20 0.71 5.82 11.57
CA VAL A 20 0.63 4.37 11.26
C VAL A 20 -0.64 4.08 10.48
N PHE A 21 -1.79 4.51 10.98
CA PHE A 21 -3.07 4.23 10.33
C PHE A 21 -3.20 4.91 8.96
N SER A 22 -2.65 6.12 8.79
CA SER A 22 -2.64 6.78 7.48
C SER A 22 -1.84 5.99 6.44
N ILE A 23 -0.61 5.60 6.77
CA ILE A 23 0.28 4.92 5.83
C ILE A 23 -0.15 3.47 5.59
N PHE A 24 -0.54 2.77 6.66
CA PHE A 24 -1.08 1.43 6.54
C PHE A 24 -2.37 1.42 5.71
N GLY A 25 -3.23 2.44 5.87
CA GLY A 25 -4.40 2.62 5.02
C GLY A 25 -4.03 2.84 3.55
N LEU A 26 -3.04 3.69 3.26
CA LEU A 26 -2.54 3.89 1.89
C LEU A 26 -2.03 2.58 1.27
N TYR A 27 -1.27 1.79 2.05
CA TYR A 27 -0.76 0.50 1.61
C TYR A 27 -1.90 -0.47 1.26
N LEU A 28 -2.87 -0.62 2.16
CA LEU A 28 -4.03 -1.50 1.93
C LEU A 28 -4.89 -1.04 0.75
N PHE A 29 -5.06 0.27 0.55
CA PHE A 29 -5.75 0.78 -0.63
C PHE A 29 -5.02 0.44 -1.92
N SER A 30 -3.71 0.65 -1.95
CA SER A 30 -2.88 0.32 -3.11
C SER A 30 -2.98 -1.18 -3.44
N LEU A 31 -2.78 -2.03 -2.43
CA LEU A 31 -2.88 -3.48 -2.54
C LEU A 31 -4.27 -3.95 -2.99
N GLY A 32 -5.32 -3.48 -2.33
CA GLY A 32 -6.70 -3.81 -2.69
C GLY A 32 -7.03 -3.40 -4.13
N SER A 33 -6.62 -2.20 -4.55
CA SER A 33 -6.86 -1.70 -5.91
C SER A 33 -6.13 -2.51 -6.98
N ALA A 34 -4.90 -2.94 -6.73
CA ALA A 34 -4.13 -3.76 -7.66
C ALA A 34 -4.71 -5.17 -7.78
N PHE A 35 -5.12 -5.79 -6.66
CA PHE A 35 -5.81 -7.08 -6.68
C PHE A 35 -7.17 -6.99 -7.38
N LEU A 36 -7.88 -5.86 -7.25
CA LEU A 36 -9.11 -5.62 -8.00
C LEU A 36 -8.82 -5.59 -9.50
N GLY A 37 -7.81 -4.83 -9.91
CA GLY A 37 -7.37 -4.73 -11.30
C GLY A 37 -7.00 -6.10 -11.89
N TYR A 38 -6.25 -6.90 -11.14
CA TYR A 38 -5.89 -8.26 -11.55
C TYR A 38 -7.10 -9.20 -11.63
N SER A 39 -8.07 -9.06 -10.71
CA SER A 39 -9.32 -9.83 -10.80
C SER A 39 -10.06 -9.53 -12.12
N VAL A 40 -10.14 -8.26 -12.53
CA VAL A 40 -10.79 -7.85 -13.78
C VAL A 40 -10.01 -8.37 -14.99
N TYR A 41 -8.68 -8.37 -14.93
CA TYR A 41 -7.84 -8.98 -15.96
C TYR A 41 -8.16 -10.48 -16.15
N LEU A 42 -8.27 -11.26 -15.07
CA LEU A 42 -8.65 -12.67 -15.15
C LEU A 42 -10.06 -12.87 -15.74
N LEU A 43 -11.00 -11.97 -15.44
CA LEU A 43 -12.33 -12.00 -16.05
C LEU A 43 -12.27 -11.76 -17.56
N MET A 44 -11.49 -10.77 -18.01
CA MET A 44 -11.30 -10.48 -19.43
C MET A 44 -10.64 -11.66 -20.18
N GLU A 45 -9.66 -12.33 -19.54
CA GLU A 45 -9.02 -13.53 -20.08
C GLU A 45 -10.02 -14.71 -20.17
N SER A 46 -10.88 -14.87 -19.17
CA SER A 46 -11.86 -15.97 -19.10
C SER A 46 -13.01 -15.83 -20.11
N ILE A 47 -13.42 -14.60 -20.42
CA ILE A 47 -14.45 -14.30 -21.44
C ILE A 47 -13.87 -14.42 -22.86
N GLY A 48 -12.54 -14.42 -23.00
CA GLY A 48 -11.85 -14.50 -24.29
C GLY A 48 -11.67 -13.14 -24.98
N ILE A 49 -11.77 -12.03 -24.23
CA ILE A 49 -11.43 -10.69 -24.73
C ILE A 49 -9.91 -10.58 -24.91
N LEU A 50 -9.14 -11.22 -24.01
CA LEU A 50 -7.68 -11.29 -24.04
C LEU A 50 -7.21 -12.70 -24.40
N LYS A 51 -5.98 -12.82 -24.90
CA LYS A 51 -5.34 -14.12 -25.16
C LYS A 51 -4.99 -14.79 -23.83
N GLN A 52 -5.25 -16.09 -23.73
CA GLN A 52 -4.92 -16.89 -22.55
C GLN A 52 -3.41 -17.02 -22.39
N GLN A 53 -2.88 -16.57 -21.26
CA GLN A 53 -1.47 -16.64 -20.86
C GLN A 53 -1.31 -17.21 -19.44
N VAL A 54 -2.25 -16.86 -18.55
CA VAL A 54 -2.25 -17.20 -17.13
C VAL A 54 -3.19 -18.38 -16.87
N ILE A 55 -4.39 -18.36 -17.44
CA ILE A 55 -5.40 -19.41 -17.22
C ILE A 55 -5.21 -20.58 -18.19
N THR A 56 -5.45 -21.80 -17.73
CA THR A 56 -5.48 -23.00 -18.58
C THR A 56 -6.90 -23.40 -18.99
N TRP A 57 -7.89 -22.98 -18.21
CA TRP A 57 -9.31 -23.24 -18.47
C TRP A 57 -10.19 -22.06 -18.02
N ASN A 58 -11.22 -21.73 -18.80
CA ASN A 58 -12.10 -20.57 -18.53
C ASN A 58 -12.78 -20.63 -17.16
N ALA A 59 -13.20 -21.82 -16.71
CA ALA A 59 -13.85 -21.95 -15.41
C ALA A 59 -12.88 -21.71 -14.24
N GLN A 60 -11.61 -22.10 -14.40
CA GLN A 60 -10.57 -21.76 -13.42
C GLN A 60 -10.40 -20.25 -13.31
N GLY A 61 -10.34 -19.54 -14.44
CA GLY A 61 -10.21 -18.09 -14.46
C GLY A 61 -11.40 -17.38 -13.80
N LEU A 62 -12.64 -17.80 -14.09
CA LEU A 62 -13.85 -17.25 -13.45
C LEU A 62 -13.89 -17.51 -11.95
N PHE A 63 -13.45 -18.70 -11.51
CA PHE A 63 -13.39 -19.03 -10.09
C PHE A 63 -12.39 -18.15 -9.34
N TRP A 64 -11.18 -17.98 -9.88
CA TRP A 64 -10.16 -17.12 -9.30
C TRP A 64 -10.50 -15.63 -9.36
N PHE A 65 -11.17 -15.19 -10.43
CA PHE A 65 -11.74 -13.85 -10.50
C PHE A 65 -12.64 -13.58 -9.29
N LEU A 66 -13.61 -14.46 -9.01
CA LEU A 66 -14.57 -14.26 -7.92
C LEU A 66 -13.87 -14.20 -6.56
N ILE A 67 -12.91 -15.11 -6.32
CA ILE A 67 -12.13 -15.15 -5.07
C ILE A 67 -11.36 -13.84 -4.89
N LEU A 68 -10.56 -13.45 -5.88
CA LEU A 68 -9.72 -12.25 -5.80
C LEU A 68 -10.55 -10.98 -5.72
N PHE A 69 -11.68 -10.92 -6.39
CA PHE A 69 -12.62 -9.81 -6.33
C PHE A 69 -13.18 -9.63 -4.92
N CYS A 70 -13.67 -10.71 -4.29
CA CYS A 70 -14.16 -10.67 -2.92
C CYS A 70 -13.08 -10.30 -1.91
N ILE A 71 -11.87 -10.89 -2.04
CA ILE A 71 -10.72 -10.56 -1.18
C ILE A 71 -10.33 -9.09 -1.34
N SER A 72 -10.28 -8.59 -2.57
CA SER A 72 -9.94 -7.20 -2.85
C SER A 72 -10.93 -6.23 -2.21
N ILE A 73 -12.24 -6.47 -2.37
CA ILE A 73 -13.28 -5.64 -1.72
C ILE A 73 -13.11 -5.67 -0.20
N PHE A 74 -12.85 -6.84 0.38
CA PHE A 74 -12.63 -6.95 1.82
C PHE A 74 -11.41 -6.13 2.28
N ILE A 75 -10.30 -6.20 1.55
CA ILE A 75 -9.09 -5.43 1.85
C ILE A 75 -9.36 -3.93 1.76
N LEU A 76 -10.07 -3.49 0.70
CA LEU A 76 -10.45 -2.08 0.51
C LEU A 76 -11.39 -1.57 1.59
N PHE A 77 -12.22 -2.43 2.16
CA PHE A 77 -13.13 -2.08 3.25
C PHE A 77 -12.38 -1.75 4.56
N ILE A 78 -11.23 -2.39 4.81
CA ILE A 78 -10.50 -2.22 6.08
C ILE A 78 -10.11 -0.76 6.37
N PRO A 79 -9.46 -0.03 5.43
CA PRO A 79 -9.13 1.36 5.66
C PRO A 79 -10.35 2.28 5.81
N ILE A 80 -11.44 1.95 5.11
CA ILE A 80 -12.66 2.76 5.09
C ILE A 80 -13.36 2.71 6.45
N GLU A 81 -13.57 1.50 6.98
CA GLU A 81 -14.37 1.31 8.19
C GLU A 81 -13.53 1.44 9.48
N PHE A 82 -12.34 0.82 9.53
CA PHE A 82 -11.59 0.67 10.78
C PHE A 82 -10.53 1.75 11.00
N LEU A 83 -9.89 2.25 9.93
CA LEU A 83 -8.80 3.23 10.06
C LEU A 83 -9.31 4.66 10.02
N ASN A 84 -10.24 4.96 9.09
CA ASN A 84 -10.97 6.23 8.97
C ASN A 84 -10.08 7.50 9.05
N ILE A 85 -8.86 7.43 8.49
CA ILE A 85 -7.91 8.55 8.44
C ILE A 85 -7.39 8.70 7.01
N PHE A 86 -8.02 9.61 6.26
CA PHE A 86 -7.69 9.94 4.86
C PHE A 86 -6.86 11.23 4.77
N LYS A 87 -5.90 11.40 5.67
CA LYS A 87 -5.06 12.61 5.75
C LYS A 87 -3.64 12.25 6.13
N ILE A 88 -2.68 12.79 5.40
CA ILE A 88 -1.26 12.67 5.69
C ILE A 88 -0.81 13.91 6.47
N TYR A 89 -0.34 13.71 7.70
CA TYR A 89 0.20 14.77 8.53
C TYR A 89 1.69 14.93 8.23
N ASN A 90 2.04 15.91 7.40
CA ASN A 90 3.42 16.17 6.92
C ASN A 90 3.85 17.63 7.14
N VAL A 91 3.39 18.28 8.22
CA VAL A 91 3.62 19.72 8.45
C VAL A 91 5.03 19.97 8.98
N SER A 92 5.49 19.17 9.95
CA SER A 92 6.84 19.30 10.49
C SER A 92 7.81 18.29 9.84
N PHE A 93 9.10 18.63 9.82
CA PHE A 93 10.14 17.72 9.35
C PHE A 93 10.20 16.43 10.19
N ARG A 94 9.86 16.52 11.49
CA ARG A 94 9.74 15.35 12.36
C ARG A 94 8.64 14.41 11.89
N ASP A 95 7.47 14.93 11.53
CA ASP A 95 6.34 14.14 11.04
C ASP A 95 6.68 13.46 9.71
N LEU A 96 7.41 14.17 8.83
CA LEU A 96 7.91 13.61 7.58
C LEU A 96 8.80 12.39 7.83
N ILE A 97 9.80 12.51 8.71
CA ILE A 97 10.71 11.39 9.04
C ILE A 97 9.92 10.21 9.62
N ILE A 98 8.98 10.47 10.54
CA ILE A 98 8.15 9.41 11.13
C ILE A 98 7.33 8.70 10.06
N ASN A 99 6.71 9.44 9.14
CA ASN A 99 5.95 8.87 8.04
C ASN A 99 6.83 8.04 7.10
N ILE A 100 8.02 8.52 6.75
CA ILE A 100 8.96 7.78 5.91
C ILE A 100 9.39 6.46 6.58
N ILE A 101 9.76 6.52 7.85
CA ILE A 101 10.17 5.34 8.62
C ILE A 101 9.03 4.32 8.67
N ILE A 102 7.81 4.76 8.98
CA ILE A 102 6.64 3.87 9.01
C ILE A 102 6.38 3.26 7.64
N ALA A 103 6.43 4.04 6.55
CA ALA A 103 6.21 3.55 5.20
C ALA A 103 7.24 2.48 4.79
N ILE A 104 8.51 2.69 5.13
CA ILE A 104 9.58 1.71 4.91
C ILE A 104 9.30 0.44 5.71
N PHE A 105 9.01 0.56 7.01
CA PHE A 105 8.75 -0.61 7.86
C PHE A 105 7.52 -1.39 7.43
N THR A 106 6.41 -0.72 7.11
CA THR A 106 5.19 -1.39 6.63
C THR A 106 5.46 -2.11 5.32
N SER A 107 6.17 -1.46 4.40
CA SER A 107 6.47 -2.04 3.09
C SER A 107 7.40 -3.24 3.18
N LEU A 108 8.47 -3.16 3.98
CA LEU A 108 9.39 -4.27 4.20
C LEU A 108 8.70 -5.46 4.90
N PHE A 109 7.83 -5.18 5.87
CA PHE A 109 7.05 -6.23 6.54
C PHE A 109 6.21 -7.01 5.52
N PHE A 110 5.44 -6.32 4.68
CA PHE A 110 4.62 -7.01 3.68
C PHE A 110 5.44 -7.67 2.57
N LEU A 111 6.60 -7.12 2.21
CA LEU A 111 7.51 -7.76 1.25
C LEU A 111 7.91 -9.15 1.74
N ILE A 112 8.29 -9.27 3.02
CA ILE A 112 8.63 -10.56 3.64
C ILE A 112 7.41 -11.49 3.63
N VAL A 113 6.22 -10.98 3.95
CA VAL A 113 4.97 -11.76 3.90
C VAL A 113 4.72 -12.33 2.50
N PHE A 114 4.82 -11.52 1.45
CA PHE A 114 4.60 -12.00 0.08
C PHE A 114 5.71 -12.91 -0.43
N GLN A 115 6.96 -12.70 0.01
CA GLN A 115 8.11 -13.46 -0.48
C GLN A 115 8.25 -14.84 0.15
N PHE A 116 7.99 -14.97 1.45
CA PHE A 116 8.30 -16.18 2.20
C PHE A 116 7.07 -16.95 2.68
N LEU A 117 5.91 -16.30 2.80
CA LEU A 117 4.73 -16.92 3.38
C LEU A 117 3.82 -17.61 2.35
N LEU A 118 4.06 -17.38 1.05
CA LEU A 118 3.23 -17.87 -0.04
C LEU A 118 4.06 -18.71 -1.02
N ASP A 119 3.69 -19.97 -1.20
CA ASP A 119 4.30 -20.85 -2.18
C ASP A 119 3.62 -20.73 -3.56
N PRO A 120 4.36 -20.50 -4.65
CA PRO A 120 3.79 -20.33 -5.98
C PRO A 120 3.37 -21.68 -6.58
N GLN A 121 2.15 -22.14 -6.25
CA GLN A 121 1.59 -23.40 -6.78
C GLN A 121 0.92 -23.24 -8.15
N SER A 122 0.51 -22.03 -8.52
CA SER A 122 -0.12 -21.72 -9.80
C SER A 122 0.36 -20.38 -10.34
N LYS A 123 0.26 -20.17 -11.66
CA LYS A 123 0.60 -18.88 -12.29
C LYS A 123 -0.17 -17.72 -11.67
N ILE A 124 -1.45 -17.95 -11.33
CA ILE A 124 -2.32 -16.95 -10.69
C ILE A 124 -1.76 -16.53 -9.32
N ILE A 125 -1.35 -17.51 -8.50
CA ILE A 125 -0.75 -17.23 -7.20
C ILE A 125 0.60 -16.53 -7.36
N ASN A 126 1.39 -16.91 -8.37
CA ASN A 126 2.65 -16.24 -8.67
C ASN A 126 2.44 -14.76 -9.02
N ASP A 127 1.48 -14.45 -9.90
CA ASP A 127 1.15 -13.06 -10.24
C ASP A 127 0.67 -12.26 -9.01
N VAL A 128 -0.14 -12.87 -8.13
CA VAL A 128 -0.57 -12.24 -6.87
C VAL A 128 0.61 -11.93 -5.96
N ILE A 129 1.56 -12.86 -5.84
CA ILE A 129 2.79 -12.67 -5.08
C ILE A 129 3.61 -11.52 -5.70
N ASP A 130 3.78 -11.50 -7.01
CA ASP A 130 4.59 -10.50 -7.70
C ASP A 130 3.96 -9.10 -7.63
N ILE A 131 2.62 -8.99 -7.71
CA ILE A 131 1.88 -7.76 -7.41
C ILE A 131 2.15 -7.29 -5.98
N GLY A 132 2.05 -8.20 -4.99
CA GLY A 132 2.31 -7.87 -3.59
C GLY A 132 3.74 -7.37 -3.34
N LYS A 133 4.73 -8.01 -3.98
CA LYS A 133 6.13 -7.56 -3.96
C LYS A 133 6.28 -6.19 -4.62
N ALA A 134 5.71 -5.98 -5.80
CA ALA A 134 5.84 -4.71 -6.54
C ALA A 134 5.27 -3.52 -5.76
N ILE A 135 4.11 -3.70 -5.11
CA ILE A 135 3.50 -2.66 -4.26
C ILE A 135 4.36 -2.37 -3.03
N SER A 136 4.96 -3.41 -2.46
CA SER A 136 5.88 -3.27 -1.32
C SER A 136 7.18 -2.58 -1.72
N PHE A 137 7.79 -2.91 -2.86
CA PHE A 137 8.98 -2.23 -3.37
C PHE A 137 8.71 -0.76 -3.71
N SER A 138 7.59 -0.50 -4.37
CA SER A 138 7.09 0.85 -4.62
C SER A 138 6.89 1.63 -3.31
N GLY A 139 6.34 0.98 -2.28
CA GLY A 139 6.15 1.56 -0.97
C GLY A 139 7.45 1.90 -0.25
N PHE A 140 8.46 1.04 -0.43
CA PHE A 140 9.79 1.23 0.13
C PHE A 140 10.56 2.38 -0.53
N ILE A 141 10.46 2.56 -1.85
CA ILE A 141 11.28 3.51 -2.61
C ILE A 141 10.51 4.79 -2.93
N THR A 142 9.36 4.65 -3.61
CA THR A 142 8.65 5.78 -4.21
C THR A 142 7.94 6.62 -3.15
N ILE A 143 7.35 6.01 -2.13
CA ILE A 143 6.58 6.75 -1.12
C ILE A 143 7.45 7.71 -0.30
N PRO A 144 8.64 7.32 0.21
CA PRO A 144 9.53 8.28 0.85
C PRO A 144 9.87 9.49 -0.03
N LEU A 145 10.15 9.27 -1.31
CA LEU A 145 10.44 10.34 -2.27
C LEU A 145 9.23 11.25 -2.50
N VAL A 146 8.05 10.67 -2.68
CA VAL A 146 6.80 11.42 -2.88
C VAL A 146 6.46 12.23 -1.64
N LEU A 147 6.56 11.66 -0.44
CA LEU A 147 6.32 12.38 0.81
C LEU A 147 7.30 13.55 0.99
N PHE A 148 8.58 13.35 0.63
CA PHE A 148 9.58 14.41 0.67
C PHE A 148 9.26 15.54 -0.32
N LEU A 149 8.91 15.21 -1.56
CA LEU A 149 8.49 16.19 -2.57
C LEU A 149 7.24 16.95 -2.11
N GLN A 150 6.25 16.23 -1.60
CA GLN A 150 5.01 16.80 -1.10
C GLN A 150 5.25 17.77 0.07
N HIS A 151 6.13 17.42 1.02
CA HIS A 151 6.49 18.30 2.13
C HIS A 151 7.09 19.62 1.65
N ASN A 152 7.92 19.59 0.60
CA ASN A 152 8.49 20.80 0.01
C ASN A 152 7.44 21.60 -0.78
N LEU A 153 6.55 20.94 -1.52
CA LEU A 153 5.51 21.58 -2.33
C LEU A 153 4.39 22.22 -1.50
N ILE A 154 4.03 21.64 -0.36
CA ILE A 154 3.01 22.22 0.54
C ILE A 154 3.47 23.58 1.09
N ARG A 155 4.78 23.80 1.21
CA ARG A 155 5.32 25.10 1.64
C ARG A 155 5.14 26.19 0.57
N THR A 156 4.94 25.83 -0.70
CA THR A 156 4.76 26.76 -1.81
C THR A 156 3.30 26.84 -2.29
N ILE A 157 2.53 25.76 -2.17
CA ILE A 157 1.15 25.64 -2.63
C ILE A 157 0.29 25.18 -1.46
N ASN A 158 -0.72 25.97 -1.09
CA ASN A 158 -1.64 25.67 0.01
C ASN A 158 -2.64 24.56 -0.39
N LEU A 159 -2.15 23.32 -0.50
CA LEU A 159 -2.96 22.15 -0.84
C LEU A 159 -3.79 21.68 0.37
N LYS A 160 -5.04 21.28 0.13
CA LYS A 160 -5.88 20.63 1.16
C LYS A 160 -5.33 19.25 1.50
N ASP A 161 -5.36 18.87 2.78
CA ASP A 161 -4.84 17.58 3.26
C ASP A 161 -5.38 16.36 2.52
N SER A 162 -6.67 16.37 2.16
CA SER A 162 -7.36 15.28 1.45
C SER A 162 -6.85 15.09 0.02
N VAL A 163 -6.53 16.19 -0.67
CA VAL A 163 -5.93 16.14 -2.01
C VAL A 163 -4.54 15.53 -1.92
N SER A 164 -3.79 15.91 -0.89
CA SER A 164 -2.44 15.38 -0.69
C SER A 164 -2.43 13.88 -0.44
N TYR A 165 -3.38 13.36 0.35
CA TYR A 165 -3.55 11.92 0.57
C TYR A 165 -3.81 11.16 -0.74
N ASN A 166 -4.74 11.67 -1.55
CA ASN A 166 -5.10 11.05 -2.83
C ASN A 166 -3.95 11.09 -3.84
N ILE A 167 -3.14 12.16 -3.86
CA ILE A 167 -1.95 12.24 -4.72
C ILE A 167 -0.93 11.15 -4.34
N VAL A 168 -0.68 10.95 -3.04
CA VAL A 168 0.25 9.91 -2.59
C VAL A 168 -0.29 8.51 -2.92
N LEU A 169 -1.59 8.28 -2.72
CA LEU A 169 -2.24 7.01 -3.10
C LEU A 169 -2.08 6.75 -4.60
N PHE A 170 -2.41 7.73 -5.43
CA PHE A 170 -2.29 7.62 -6.87
C PHE A 170 -0.84 7.37 -7.31
N ALA A 171 0.10 8.11 -6.73
CA ALA A 171 1.53 7.91 -6.98
C ALA A 171 1.95 6.48 -6.64
N TRP A 172 1.50 5.92 -5.50
CA TRP A 172 1.80 4.55 -5.09
C TRP A 172 1.32 3.51 -6.11
N VAL A 173 0.07 3.63 -6.54
CA VAL A 173 -0.54 2.66 -7.48
C VAL A 173 0.11 2.73 -8.85
N ILE A 174 0.48 3.93 -9.31
CA ILE A 174 1.19 4.08 -10.59
C ILE A 174 2.62 3.56 -10.49
N SER A 175 3.33 3.90 -9.41
CA SER A 175 4.71 3.43 -9.26
C SER A 175 4.81 1.93 -9.09
N SER A 176 3.79 1.26 -8.52
CA SER A 176 3.80 -0.21 -8.46
C SER A 176 3.80 -0.88 -9.84
N GLN A 177 3.26 -0.22 -10.88
CA GLN A 177 3.31 -0.74 -12.25
C GLN A 177 4.71 -0.74 -12.85
N ILE A 178 5.64 0.07 -12.32
CA ILE A 178 7.04 0.09 -12.77
C ILE A 178 7.82 -1.12 -12.21
N PHE A 179 7.37 -1.67 -11.09
CA PHE A 179 8.01 -2.79 -10.39
C PHE A 179 7.34 -4.15 -10.68
N LEU A 180 6.25 -4.16 -11.45
CA LEU A 180 5.59 -5.34 -12.02
C LEU A 180 6.24 -5.72 -13.33
#